data_AF-Q0RIE5-F1
#
_entry.id   AF-Q0RIE5-F1
#
_cell.length_a   1.000
_cell.length_b   1.000
_cell.length_c   1.000
_cell.angle_alpha   90.00
_cell.angle_beta   90.00
_cell.angle_gamma   90.00
#
_symmetry.space_group_name_H-M   'P 1'
#
loop_
_entity.id
_entity.type
_entity.pdbx_description
1 polymer ?
#
loop_
_entity_poly.entity_id
_entity_poly.type
_entity_poly.pdbx_seq_one_letter_code
_entity_poly.pdbx_strand_id
1 'polypeptide(L)'
;MTAYQSTNDDLTGATPTENDVATVELDIFAPDGTLLGRTVGGGRMLYQQADDGHYIAYFGEEISLLDGNVVRSGGLVDDARLTAGEPATFPAVVVDGPLRGAIGYRQFRPLVKETHDTYISSIVLYGR
;
A
#
# COMPACT_ATOMS: atom_id res chain seq x y z
N MET A 1 2.60 -11.89 -9.70
CA MET A 1 1.45 -11.44 -10.49
C MET A 1 0.95 -10.14 -9.89
N THR A 2 0.61 -9.20 -10.77
CA THR A 2 0.08 -7.88 -10.42
C THR A 2 -1.39 -7.85 -10.82
N ALA A 3 -2.28 -7.46 -9.91
CA ALA A 3 -3.69 -7.23 -10.18
C ALA A 3 -4.15 -5.96 -9.49
N TYR A 4 -4.91 -5.12 -10.19
CA TYR A 4 -5.55 -3.94 -9.64
C TYR A 4 -7.00 -3.90 -10.13
N GLN A 5 -7.93 -3.71 -9.22
CA GLN A 5 -9.35 -3.56 -9.51
C GLN A 5 -9.86 -2.35 -8.74
N SER A 6 -10.66 -1.52 -9.41
CA SER A 6 -11.24 -0.30 -8.86
C SER A 6 -12.72 -0.23 -9.23
N THR A 7 -13.54 0.36 -8.36
CA THR A 7 -14.92 0.75 -8.70
C THR A 7 -14.98 2.03 -9.54
N ASN A 8 -13.87 2.76 -9.64
CA ASN A 8 -13.71 3.93 -10.50
C ASN A 8 -13.03 3.51 -11.81
N ASP A 9 -13.63 3.88 -12.94
CA ASP A 9 -13.13 3.62 -14.28
C ASP A 9 -11.86 4.43 -14.61
N ASP A 10 -11.58 5.49 -13.83
CA ASP A 10 -10.32 6.22 -13.88
C ASP A 10 -9.21 5.47 -13.12
N LEU A 11 -8.49 4.64 -13.85
CA LEU A 11 -7.36 3.88 -13.33
C LEU A 11 -6.09 4.72 -13.09
N THR A 12 -6.08 5.99 -13.49
CA THR A 12 -4.95 6.91 -13.28
C THR A 12 -5.04 7.65 -11.94
N GLY A 13 -6.22 7.68 -11.32
CA GLY A 13 -6.48 8.40 -10.08
C GLY A 13 -6.57 9.92 -10.27
N ALA A 14 -6.81 10.39 -11.50
CA ALA A 14 -6.92 11.82 -11.81
C ALA A 14 -8.28 12.42 -11.38
N THR A 15 -9.30 11.58 -11.23
CA THR A 15 -10.68 11.95 -10.89
C THR A 15 -11.25 11.08 -9.76
N PRO A 16 -10.65 11.13 -8.56
CA PRO A 16 -11.14 10.38 -7.40
C PRO A 16 -12.53 10.87 -6.98
N THR A 17 -13.36 9.95 -6.53
CA THR A 17 -14.68 10.22 -5.94
C THR A 17 -14.83 9.60 -4.56
N GLU A 18 -15.72 10.16 -3.74
CA GLU A 18 -16.01 9.58 -2.44
C GLU A 18 -16.54 8.15 -2.59
N ASN A 19 -16.07 7.26 -1.71
CA ASN A 19 -16.42 5.84 -1.68
C ASN A 19 -15.84 4.98 -2.81
N ASP A 20 -14.91 5.51 -3.62
CA ASP A 20 -14.10 4.68 -4.51
C ASP A 20 -13.41 3.58 -3.69
N VAL A 21 -13.53 2.33 -4.16
CA VAL A 21 -12.90 1.16 -3.58
C VAL A 21 -11.91 0.60 -4.57
N ALA A 22 -10.72 0.28 -4.09
CA ALA A 22 -9.70 -0.40 -4.87
C ALA A 22 -9.18 -1.63 -4.12
N THR A 23 -8.86 -2.68 -4.86
CA THR A 23 -8.12 -3.85 -4.38
C THR A 23 -6.90 -4.07 -5.23
N VAL A 24 -5.81 -4.49 -4.60
CA VAL A 24 -4.52 -4.70 -5.28
C VAL A 24 -3.89 -6.00 -4.82
N GLU A 25 -3.22 -6.67 -5.74
CA GLU A 25 -2.28 -7.74 -5.47
C GLU A 25 -0.95 -7.40 -6.16
N LEU A 26 0.15 -7.35 -5.42
CA LEU A 26 1.48 -7.06 -5.96
C LEU A 26 2.49 -8.10 -5.48
N ASP A 27 3.48 -8.39 -6.32
CA ASP A 27 4.68 -9.11 -5.89
C ASP A 27 5.72 -8.11 -5.34
N ILE A 28 6.52 -8.57 -4.39
CA ILE A 28 7.60 -7.78 -3.77
C ILE A 28 8.94 -8.38 -4.20
N PHE A 29 9.81 -7.55 -4.75
CA PHE A 29 11.12 -7.97 -5.25
C PHE A 29 12.26 -7.28 -4.50
N ALA A 30 13.37 -8.00 -4.33
CA ALA A 30 14.65 -7.45 -3.93
C ALA A 30 15.27 -6.62 -5.08
N PRO A 31 16.30 -5.79 -4.79
CA PRO A 31 16.98 -5.00 -5.82
C PRO A 31 17.61 -5.82 -6.96
N ASP A 32 17.93 -7.09 -6.72
CA ASP A 32 18.48 -8.02 -7.71
C ASP A 32 17.40 -8.77 -8.52
N GLY A 33 16.11 -8.48 -8.29
CA GLY A 33 14.98 -9.13 -8.94
C GLY A 33 14.49 -10.41 -8.25
N THR A 34 15.08 -10.80 -7.13
CA THR A 34 14.60 -11.96 -6.35
C THR A 34 13.21 -11.69 -5.77
N LEU A 35 12.26 -12.61 -5.97
CA LEU A 35 10.95 -12.53 -5.32
C LEU A 35 11.11 -12.71 -3.80
N LEU A 36 10.59 -11.77 -3.02
CA LEU A 36 10.61 -11.79 -1.55
C LEU A 36 9.25 -12.15 -0.96
N GLY A 37 8.17 -11.93 -1.69
CA GLY A 37 6.83 -12.18 -1.20
C GLY A 37 5.75 -11.55 -2.06
N ARG A 38 4.54 -11.49 -1.52
CA ARG A 38 3.35 -10.93 -2.17
C ARG A 38 2.52 -10.16 -1.16
N THR A 39 1.90 -9.09 -1.61
CA THR A 39 0.87 -8.37 -0.87
C THR A 39 -0.49 -8.51 -1.53
N VAL A 40 -1.53 -8.58 -0.70
CA VAL A 40 -2.94 -8.47 -1.09
C VAL A 40 -3.56 -7.41 -0.19
N GLY A 41 -4.16 -6.39 -0.79
CA GLY A 41 -4.72 -5.28 -0.05
C GLY A 41 -5.88 -4.61 -0.75
N GLY A 42 -6.41 -3.60 -0.08
CA GLY A 42 -7.44 -2.74 -0.63
C GLY A 42 -7.64 -1.49 0.19
N GLY A 43 -8.29 -0.52 -0.41
CA GLY A 43 -8.57 0.76 0.21
C GLY A 43 -9.90 1.34 -0.22
N ARG A 44 -10.32 2.37 0.50
CA ARG A 44 -11.53 3.13 0.23
C ARG A 44 -11.30 4.61 0.48
N MET A 45 -11.76 5.45 -0.45
CA MET A 45 -11.88 6.89 -0.25
C MET A 45 -12.91 7.18 0.84
N LEU A 46 -12.50 7.91 1.87
CA LEU A 46 -13.31 8.16 3.06
C LEU A 46 -14.00 9.52 3.03
N TYR A 47 -13.23 10.58 2.74
CA TYR A 47 -13.74 11.96 2.74
C TYR A 47 -12.78 12.89 1.98
N GLN A 48 -13.29 14.04 1.61
CA GLN A 48 -12.49 15.16 1.09
C GLN A 48 -12.12 16.13 2.22
N GLN A 49 -10.85 16.53 2.30
CA GLN A 49 -10.39 17.55 3.24
C GLN A 49 -10.94 18.92 2.85
N ALA A 50 -11.40 19.70 3.83
CA ALA A 50 -11.99 21.02 3.59
C ALA A 50 -10.98 22.08 3.16
N ASP A 51 -9.72 21.96 3.61
CA ASP A 51 -8.71 23.01 3.46
C ASP A 51 -8.07 23.04 2.06
N ASP A 52 -7.82 21.87 1.46
CA ASP A 52 -7.12 21.70 0.17
C ASP A 52 -7.90 20.85 -0.85
N GLY A 53 -9.04 20.27 -0.46
CA GLY A 53 -9.85 19.43 -1.34
C GLY A 53 -9.24 18.06 -1.64
N HIS A 54 -8.19 17.64 -0.92
CA HIS A 54 -7.59 16.32 -1.12
C HIS A 54 -8.48 15.21 -0.59
N TYR A 55 -8.49 14.06 -1.27
CA TYR A 55 -9.18 12.88 -0.77
C TYR A 55 -8.30 12.09 0.19
N ILE A 56 -8.86 11.75 1.35
CA ILE A 56 -8.25 10.84 2.30
C ILE A 56 -8.86 9.46 2.12
N ALA A 57 -8.01 8.48 1.89
CA ALA A 57 -8.37 7.07 1.89
C ALA A 57 -7.83 6.36 3.13
N TYR A 58 -8.47 5.24 3.47
CA TYR A 58 -7.82 4.21 4.30
C TYR A 58 -7.46 3.03 3.42
N PHE A 59 -6.22 2.55 3.53
CA PHE A 59 -5.73 1.37 2.84
C PHE A 59 -5.21 0.34 3.84
N GLY A 60 -5.46 -0.93 3.58
CA GLY A 60 -4.93 -2.05 4.37
C GLY A 60 -4.47 -3.20 3.49
N GLU A 61 -3.47 -3.92 3.94
CA GLU A 61 -2.87 -5.05 3.22
C GLU A 61 -2.37 -6.15 4.17
N GLU A 62 -2.33 -7.37 3.63
CA GLU A 62 -1.63 -8.51 4.19
C GLU A 62 -0.49 -8.90 3.24
N ILE A 63 0.72 -8.94 3.79
CA ILE A 63 1.96 -9.21 3.06
C ILE A 63 2.49 -10.55 3.52
N SER A 64 2.50 -11.53 2.62
CA SER A 64 3.11 -12.84 2.83
C SER A 64 4.54 -12.85 2.29
N LEU A 65 5.53 -12.97 3.16
CA LEU A 65 6.94 -13.07 2.81
C LEU A 65 7.39 -14.54 2.70
N LEU A 66 8.35 -14.82 1.81
CA LEU A 66 8.84 -16.18 1.55
C LEU A 66 9.66 -16.78 2.70
N ASP A 67 10.11 -15.96 3.64
CA ASP A 67 10.74 -16.41 4.89
C ASP A 67 9.72 -16.92 5.93
N GLY A 68 8.43 -16.92 5.58
CA GLY A 68 7.33 -17.40 6.40
C GLY A 68 6.66 -16.32 7.26
N ASN A 69 7.14 -15.07 7.21
CA ASN A 69 6.50 -13.97 7.92
C ASN A 69 5.24 -13.49 7.20
N VAL A 70 4.17 -13.24 7.96
CA VAL A 70 2.96 -12.55 7.47
C VAL A 70 2.83 -11.23 8.18
N VAL A 71 2.81 -10.13 7.43
CA VAL A 71 2.73 -8.76 7.95
C VAL A 71 1.36 -8.18 7.61
N ARG A 72 0.67 -7.60 8.59
CA ARG A 72 -0.50 -6.74 8.34
C ARG A 72 -0.11 -5.29 8.49
N SER A 73 -0.55 -4.48 7.55
CA SER A 73 -0.22 -3.07 7.45
C SER A 73 -1.44 -2.29 6.98
N GLY A 74 -1.63 -1.07 7.47
CA GLY A 74 -2.70 -0.20 6.99
C GLY A 74 -2.73 1.14 7.69
N GLY A 75 -3.29 2.13 7.00
CA GLY A 75 -3.32 3.50 7.49
C GLY A 75 -4.07 4.45 6.56
N LEU A 76 -4.12 5.71 6.97
CA LEU A 76 -4.65 6.80 6.15
C LEU A 76 -3.61 7.23 5.13
N VAL A 77 -4.08 7.56 3.93
CA VAL A 77 -3.28 8.13 2.85
C VAL A 77 -4.02 9.31 2.24
N ASP A 78 -3.27 10.36 1.93
CA ASP A 78 -3.72 11.44 1.06
C ASP A 78 -3.46 11.00 -0.38
N ASP A 79 -4.55 10.79 -1.12
CA ASP A 79 -4.54 10.24 -2.46
C ASP A 79 -3.81 11.16 -3.45
N ALA A 80 -4.06 12.47 -3.36
CA ALA A 80 -3.44 13.45 -4.25
C ALA A 80 -1.91 13.47 -4.06
N ARG A 81 -1.44 13.38 -2.81
CA ARG A 81 0.00 13.32 -2.50
C ARG A 81 0.63 12.01 -2.95
N LEU A 82 -0.04 10.87 -2.74
CA LEU A 82 0.46 9.57 -3.19
C LEU A 82 0.60 9.55 -4.73
N THR A 83 -0.42 9.98 -5.45
CA THR A 83 -0.45 10.08 -6.92
C THR A 83 0.63 11.03 -7.45
N ALA A 84 0.93 12.11 -6.71
CA ALA A 84 2.03 13.01 -7.02
C ALA A 84 3.44 12.40 -6.81
N GLY A 85 3.53 11.20 -6.23
CA GLY A 85 4.76 10.44 -5.99
C GLY A 85 5.33 10.57 -4.58
N GLU A 86 4.60 11.19 -3.65
CA GLU A 86 5.03 11.30 -2.26
C GLU A 86 4.90 9.95 -1.51
N PRO A 87 5.75 9.69 -0.50
CA PRO A 87 5.68 8.46 0.25
C PRO A 87 4.52 8.42 1.25
N ALA A 88 3.81 7.30 1.28
CA ALA A 88 2.92 6.90 2.36
C ALA A 88 3.64 5.97 3.34
N THR A 89 3.32 6.10 4.63
CA THR A 89 3.87 5.26 5.70
C THR A 89 2.74 4.70 6.55
N PHE A 90 2.68 3.38 6.65
CA PHE A 90 1.70 2.68 7.47
C PHE A 90 2.38 1.96 8.64
N PRO A 91 1.73 1.88 9.82
CA PRO A 91 2.14 0.93 10.84
C PRO A 91 2.04 -0.51 10.31
N ALA A 92 2.99 -1.34 10.72
CA ALA A 92 3.07 -2.74 10.33
C ALA A 92 3.23 -3.65 11.55
N VAL A 93 2.56 -4.79 11.54
CA VAL A 93 2.63 -5.81 12.59
C VAL A 93 2.80 -7.19 11.96
N VAL A 94 3.78 -7.95 12.43
CA VAL A 94 3.95 -9.35 12.02
C VAL A 94 2.95 -10.22 12.79
N VAL A 95 2.00 -10.81 12.08
CA VAL A 95 0.92 -11.62 12.64
C VAL A 95 1.18 -13.11 12.57
N ASP A 96 2.13 -13.55 11.74
CA ASP A 96 2.56 -14.95 11.67
C ASP A 96 4.03 -15.09 11.24
N GLY A 97 4.61 -16.26 11.47
CA GLY A 97 6.00 -16.58 11.11
C GLY A 97 7.04 -16.33 12.21
N PRO A 98 8.33 -16.47 11.88
CA PRO A 98 9.43 -16.40 12.85
C PRO A 98 9.53 -15.08 13.62
N LEU A 99 9.06 -13.98 13.05
CA LEU A 99 9.07 -12.64 13.67
C LEU A 99 7.72 -12.25 14.28
N ARG A 100 6.80 -13.20 14.50
CA ARG A 100 5.46 -12.93 15.05
C ARG A 100 5.52 -12.02 16.29
N GLY A 101 4.75 -10.93 16.27
CA GLY A 101 4.71 -9.92 17.32
C GLY A 101 5.71 -8.77 17.13
N ALA A 102 6.63 -8.86 16.16
CA ALA A 102 7.42 -7.71 15.73
C ALA A 102 6.52 -6.62 15.14
N ILE A 103 6.94 -5.38 15.33
CA ILE A 103 6.21 -4.18 14.89
C ILE A 103 7.13 -3.27 14.07
N GLY A 104 6.56 -2.37 13.28
CA GLY A 104 7.35 -1.37 12.60
C GLY A 104 6.52 -0.62 11.57
N TYR A 105 7.10 -0.41 10.39
CA TYR A 105 6.51 0.44 9.37
C TYR A 105 6.67 -0.15 7.97
N ARG A 106 5.65 0.10 7.16
CA ARG A 106 5.58 -0.13 5.73
C ARG A 106 5.60 1.22 5.04
N GLN A 107 6.56 1.47 4.15
CA GLN A 107 6.62 2.72 3.40
C GLN A 107 6.67 2.45 1.89
N PHE A 108 5.84 3.15 1.12
CA PHE A 108 5.84 3.06 -0.33
C PHE A 108 5.55 4.39 -1.01
N ARG A 109 5.96 4.47 -2.26
CA ARG A 109 5.55 5.51 -3.21
C ARG A 109 5.52 4.94 -4.63
N PRO A 110 4.69 5.47 -5.53
CA PRO A 110 4.73 5.10 -6.94
C PRO A 110 6.13 5.30 -7.53
N LEU A 111 6.57 4.36 -8.37
CA LEU A 111 7.84 4.50 -9.10
C LEU A 111 7.67 5.54 -10.22
N VAL A 112 6.55 5.48 -10.92
CA VAL A 112 6.11 6.44 -11.93
C VAL A 112 4.85 7.11 -11.39
N LYS A 113 4.72 8.42 -11.58
CA LYS A 113 3.53 9.16 -11.14
C LYS A 113 2.29 8.64 -11.87
N GLU A 114 1.13 8.72 -11.21
CA GLU A 114 -0.16 8.32 -11.79
C GLU A 114 -0.21 6.85 -12.23
N THR A 115 0.68 6.00 -11.71
CA THR A 115 0.63 4.55 -11.93
C THR A 115 0.34 3.80 -10.64
N HIS A 116 -0.63 2.88 -10.73
CA HIS A 116 -1.07 2.04 -9.62
C HIS A 116 -0.46 0.63 -9.64
N ASP A 117 0.59 0.41 -10.44
CA ASP A 117 1.13 -0.91 -10.76
C ASP A 117 2.51 -1.20 -10.15
N THR A 118 3.33 -0.17 -9.93
CA THR A 118 4.74 -0.31 -9.54
C THR A 118 5.13 0.70 -8.48
N TYR A 119 5.70 0.22 -7.38
CA TYR A 119 6.06 1.03 -6.22
C TYR A 119 7.49 0.77 -5.78
N ILE A 120 8.16 1.80 -5.28
CA ILE A 120 9.35 1.63 -4.43
C ILE A 120 8.84 1.40 -3.02
N SER A 121 9.35 0.35 -2.37
CA SER A 121 8.81 -0.17 -1.12
C SER A 121 9.92 -0.46 -0.11
N SER A 122 9.65 -0.18 1.16
CA SER A 122 10.42 -0.69 2.30
C SER A 122 9.49 -1.20 3.40
N ILE A 123 9.96 -2.23 4.11
CA ILE A 123 9.33 -2.77 5.31
C ILE A 123 10.44 -2.86 6.36
N VAL A 124 10.27 -2.14 7.46
CA VAL A 124 11.21 -2.17 8.58
C VAL A 124 10.47 -2.75 9.77
N LEU A 125 10.97 -3.87 10.29
CA LEU A 125 10.40 -4.59 11.41
C LEU A 125 11.40 -4.59 12.57
N TYR A 126 10.90 -4.33 13.76
CA TYR A 126 11.63 -4.39 15.01
C TYR A 126 11.07 -5.52 15.86
N GLY A 127 11.88 -6.56 16.03
CA GLY A 127 11.66 -7.65 16.97
C GLY A 127 12.30 -7.34 18.33
N ARG A 128 11.75 -7.93 19.40
CA ARG A 128 12.41 -7.99 20.71
C ARG A 128 13.36 -9.17 20.79
#